data_AF-A0A8F5GVA5-F1
#
_entry.id   AF-A0A8F5GVA5-F1
#
_cell.length_a   1.000
_cell.length_b   1.000
_cell.length_c   1.000
_cell.angle_alpha   90.00
_cell.angle_beta   90.00
_cell.angle_gamma   90.00
#
_symmetry.space_group_name_H-M   'P 1'
#
loop_
_entity.id
_entity.type
_entity.pdbx_description
1 polymer ?
#
loop_
_entity_poly.entity_id
_entity_poly.type
_entity_poly.pdbx_seq_one_letter_code
_entity_poly.pdbx_strand_id
1 'polypeptide(L)'
;MPSSVTNLLIIIVTVIIALSAFAIYSEFFSVQGLTFVQEENVIGISKIVQVTVSQVSFKGLPPSYNYFNVSYLIWINSPTKYVTVIPFVASPLVNPFYIIPNNNQNAIILSSTPNGYTTLNTNFFIFSNNVYLPQQSQLIAKINGFYAYNLTSNRSYILSAKVSNGQIIMLWILYYYQGKWYRLDYTYLNPSNAGIGVYVLSGSGKYVGNSKNTNFKPPHQVTSQTALGFGLWFQLMPNAPTTTYLFNLTITPTNNENFSILAWVIGNKLYVGTYDLTSNKYIGQTYLITLSPNYWYFINFSLGSQAKLSQKVNFTIYNLSSQKPLNNSILGITESNGYISTVKFGSSSKTVVISQAYFVTLQNVNGLTNFYNVSSTIFKNGPLYNNTYNYNWTIVHSNNLLYAIGYWYFVYPSYPPPPTLPGILWYWPNGISKTNYPQIYYIPEQGYNTYVFV
;
A
#
# COMPACT_ATOMS: atom_id res chain seq x y z
N MET A 1 -6.67 64.53 66.83
CA MET A 1 -5.57 63.63 66.41
C MET A 1 -5.98 62.21 66.76
N PRO A 2 -5.99 61.25 65.82
CA PRO A 2 -6.19 59.84 66.18
C PRO A 2 -5.12 59.44 67.20
N SER A 3 -5.50 58.70 68.24
CA SER A 3 -4.52 58.25 69.23
C SER A 3 -3.51 57.34 68.54
N SER A 4 -2.26 57.36 69.01
CA SER A 4 -1.19 56.46 68.56
C SER A 4 -1.63 54.99 68.56
N VAL A 5 -2.55 54.63 69.46
CA VAL A 5 -3.19 53.31 69.56
C VAL A 5 -4.09 53.01 68.35
N THR A 6 -4.90 53.97 67.88
CA THR A 6 -5.75 53.80 66.70
C THR A 6 -4.92 53.60 65.43
N ASN A 7 -3.84 54.36 65.26
CA ASN A 7 -2.93 54.18 64.11
C ASN A 7 -2.22 52.83 64.15
N LEU A 8 -1.79 52.37 65.33
CA LEU A 8 -1.16 51.06 65.50
C LEU A 8 -2.13 49.92 65.14
N LEU A 9 -3.38 50.01 65.57
CA LEU A 9 -4.44 49.05 65.23
C LEU A 9 -4.71 49.00 63.71
N ILE A 10 -4.76 50.15 63.03
CA ILE A 10 -4.94 50.21 61.57
C ILE A 10 -3.75 49.55 60.84
N ILE A 11 -2.52 49.77 61.30
CA ILE A 11 -1.33 49.13 60.73
C ILE A 11 -1.41 47.62 60.90
N ILE A 12 -1.73 47.13 62.11
CA ILE A 12 -1.86 45.69 62.39
C ILE A 12 -2.94 45.06 61.50
N VAL A 13 -4.11 45.68 61.40
CA VAL A 13 -5.21 45.18 60.55
C VAL A 13 -4.80 45.14 59.07
N THR A 14 -4.10 46.17 58.60
CA THR A 14 -3.63 46.24 57.21
C THR A 14 -2.59 45.16 56.90
N VAL A 15 -1.66 44.91 57.83
CA VAL A 15 -0.67 43.82 57.70
C VAL A 15 -1.34 42.45 57.69
N ILE A 16 -2.34 42.22 58.55
CA ILE A 16 -3.10 40.97 58.57
C ILE A 16 -3.83 40.75 57.24
N ILE A 17 -4.52 41.78 56.72
CA ILE A 17 -5.23 41.69 55.43
C ILE A 17 -4.25 41.40 54.29
N ALA A 18 -3.08 42.06 54.27
CA ALA A 18 -2.06 41.83 53.25
C ALA A 18 -1.49 40.40 53.31
N LEU A 19 -1.25 39.86 54.51
CA LEU A 19 -0.79 38.48 54.69
C LEU A 19 -1.84 37.46 54.27
N SER A 20 -3.11 37.70 54.59
CA SER A 20 -4.22 36.84 54.14
C SER A 20 -4.37 36.85 52.62
N ALA A 21 -4.29 38.03 51.98
CA ALA A 21 -4.30 38.13 50.53
C ALA A 21 -3.11 37.38 49.90
N PHE A 22 -1.91 37.55 50.47
CA PHE A 22 -0.72 36.84 50.00
C PHE A 22 -0.85 35.31 50.12
N ALA A 23 -1.43 34.80 51.21
CA ALA A 23 -1.69 33.37 51.38
C ALA A 23 -2.66 32.83 50.31
N ILE A 24 -3.75 33.56 50.05
CA ILE A 24 -4.73 33.20 49.01
C ILE A 24 -4.08 33.19 47.62
N TYR A 25 -3.27 34.21 47.29
CA TYR A 25 -2.55 34.25 46.02
C TYR A 25 -1.52 33.11 45.91
N SER A 26 -0.79 32.81 46.98
CA SER A 26 0.20 31.72 47.00
C SER A 26 -0.46 30.36 46.76
N GLU A 27 -1.59 30.10 47.42
CA GLU A 27 -2.35 28.86 47.22
C GLU A 27 -2.90 28.78 45.78
N PHE A 28 -3.45 29.88 45.26
CA PHE A 28 -3.92 29.96 43.88
C PHE A 28 -2.81 29.69 42.86
N PHE A 29 -1.63 30.31 43.03
CA PHE A 29 -0.48 30.09 42.15
C PHE A 29 0.09 28.67 42.26
N SER A 30 0.02 28.03 43.44
CA SER A 30 0.47 26.64 43.60
C SER A 30 -0.37 25.66 42.79
N VAL A 31 -1.70 25.88 42.73
CA VAL A 31 -2.64 25.06 41.97
C VAL A 31 -2.53 25.32 40.45
N GLN A 32 -2.35 26.58 40.05
CA GLN A 32 -2.16 26.94 38.65
C GLN A 32 -0.80 26.48 38.10
N GLY A 33 0.26 26.52 38.92
CA GLY A 33 1.59 26.04 38.55
C GLY A 33 1.62 24.55 38.22
N LEU A 34 0.91 23.72 38.99
CA LEU A 34 0.75 22.29 38.68
C LEU A 34 0.03 22.07 37.34
N THR A 35 -1.05 22.82 37.09
CA THR A 35 -1.81 22.72 35.84
C THR A 35 -0.96 23.14 34.63
N PHE A 36 -0.17 24.21 34.77
CA PHE A 36 0.73 24.69 33.73
C PHE A 36 1.84 23.68 33.39
N VAL A 37 2.51 23.11 34.40
CA VAL A 37 3.55 22.08 34.21
C VAL A 37 2.98 20.82 33.55
N GLN A 38 1.73 20.46 33.87
CA GLN A 38 1.04 19.34 33.22
C GLN A 38 0.80 19.61 31.74
N GLU A 39 0.31 20.80 31.39
CA GLU A 39 0.11 21.20 30.00
C GLU A 39 1.43 21.26 29.24
N GLU A 40 2.49 21.83 29.81
CA GLU A 40 3.82 21.86 29.18
C GLU A 40 4.37 20.46 28.90
N ASN A 41 4.15 19.49 29.80
CA ASN A 41 4.60 18.12 29.59
C ASN A 41 3.85 17.45 28.42
N VAL A 42 2.52 17.56 28.38
CA VAL A 42 1.71 17.00 27.29
C VAL A 42 1.99 17.70 25.95
N ILE A 43 2.20 19.03 25.96
CA ILE A 43 2.63 19.81 24.79
C ILE A 43 4.02 19.36 24.33
N GLY A 44 4.95 19.15 25.25
CA GLY A 44 6.29 18.66 24.97
C GLY A 44 6.26 17.30 24.28
N ILE A 45 5.46 16.36 24.79
CA ILE A 45 5.24 15.04 24.15
C ILE A 45 4.64 15.21 22.75
N SER A 46 3.59 16.03 22.60
CA SER A 46 2.90 16.29 21.32
C SER A 46 3.85 16.76 20.22
N LYS A 47 4.84 17.60 20.55
CA LYS A 47 5.85 18.08 19.59
C LYS A 47 6.83 17.02 19.08
N ILE A 48 6.96 15.89 19.79
CA ILE A 48 7.95 14.84 19.51
C ILE A 48 7.29 13.61 18.87
N VAL A 49 5.98 13.45 19.03
CA VAL A 49 5.26 12.34 18.39
C VAL A 49 5.34 12.46 16.87
N GLN A 50 5.66 11.35 16.21
CA GLN A 50 5.76 11.26 14.76
C GLN A 50 4.97 10.05 14.27
N VAL A 51 4.21 10.25 13.20
CA VAL A 51 3.54 9.17 12.48
C VAL A 51 3.97 9.19 11.03
N THR A 52 4.49 8.06 10.59
CA THR A 52 4.83 7.82 9.19
C THR A 52 3.87 6.78 8.64
N VAL A 53 3.33 7.03 7.46
CA VAL A 53 2.39 6.12 6.80
C VAL A 53 2.89 5.77 5.41
N SER A 54 2.78 4.49 5.04
CA SER A 54 3.09 4.02 3.69
C SER A 54 2.11 4.57 2.66
N GLN A 55 2.45 4.42 1.38
CA GLN A 55 1.46 4.56 0.33
C GLN A 55 0.40 3.44 0.39
N VAL A 56 -0.71 3.65 -0.32
CA VAL A 56 -1.90 2.77 -0.30
C VAL A 56 -1.56 1.37 -0.85
N SER A 57 -1.61 0.33 -0.01
CA SER A 57 -1.34 -1.05 -0.45
C SER A 57 -2.48 -1.66 -1.28
N PHE A 58 -3.71 -1.17 -1.11
CA PHE A 58 -4.92 -1.72 -1.74
C PHE A 58 -5.92 -0.60 -2.03
N LYS A 59 -6.43 -0.47 -3.26
CA LYS A 59 -7.52 0.47 -3.59
C LYS A 59 -8.47 -0.14 -4.62
N GLY A 60 -9.72 -0.41 -4.25
CA GLY A 60 -10.68 -0.95 -5.22
C GLY A 60 -11.26 0.12 -6.12
N LEU A 61 -11.39 -0.18 -7.42
CA LEU A 61 -12.24 0.44 -8.46
C LEU A 61 -11.86 -0.26 -9.79
N PRO A 62 -12.72 -0.64 -10.76
CA PRO A 62 -14.20 -0.83 -10.93
C PRO A 62 -14.66 -2.33 -10.89
N PRO A 63 -15.94 -2.75 -11.20
CA PRO A 63 -17.02 -2.05 -11.93
C PRO A 63 -17.93 -1.15 -11.08
N SER A 64 -18.09 -1.42 -9.79
CA SER A 64 -18.73 -0.53 -8.82
C SER A 64 -18.54 -1.20 -7.47
N TYR A 65 -17.54 -0.78 -6.73
CA TYR A 65 -17.38 -1.20 -5.34
C TYR A 65 -17.62 0.07 -4.49
N ASN A 66 -18.87 0.28 -4.08
CA ASN A 66 -19.33 1.42 -3.24
C ASN A 66 -18.45 1.65 -2.00
N TYR A 67 -17.77 0.60 -1.57
CA TYR A 67 -16.76 0.59 -0.53
C TYR A 67 -15.60 -0.30 -0.97
N PHE A 68 -14.38 0.05 -0.58
CA PHE A 68 -13.19 -0.77 -0.80
C PHE A 68 -12.35 -0.83 0.47
N ASN A 69 -11.64 -1.95 0.64
CA ASN A 69 -10.69 -2.10 1.74
C ASN A 69 -9.35 -1.52 1.30
N VAL A 70 -8.78 -0.68 2.16
CA VAL A 70 -7.42 -0.15 2.02
C VAL A 70 -6.62 -0.60 3.22
N SER A 71 -5.33 -0.85 3.01
CA SER A 71 -4.39 -1.10 4.10
C SER A 71 -3.14 -0.24 3.93
N TYR A 72 -2.59 0.17 5.07
CA TYR A 72 -1.38 0.97 5.17
C TYR A 72 -0.49 0.41 6.27
N LEU A 73 0.81 0.44 6.04
CA LEU A 73 1.80 0.28 7.09
C LEU A 73 1.96 1.63 7.79
N ILE A 74 1.69 1.65 9.10
CA ILE A 74 1.90 2.81 9.96
C ILE A 74 3.07 2.54 10.89
N TRP A 75 3.93 3.54 11.08
CA TRP A 75 4.96 3.54 12.11
C TRP A 75 4.73 4.75 13.01
N ILE A 76 4.71 4.51 14.31
CA ILE A 76 4.47 5.55 15.31
C ILE A 76 5.66 5.61 16.25
N ASN A 77 6.21 6.81 16.38
CA ASN A 77 7.27 7.12 17.32
C ASN A 77 6.77 8.14 18.34
N SER A 78 6.99 7.84 19.61
CA SER A 78 6.59 8.66 20.75
C SER A 78 7.66 8.55 21.84
N PRO A 79 7.93 9.62 22.60
CA PRO A 79 8.79 9.53 23.79
C PRO A 79 8.18 8.65 24.89
N THR A 80 6.88 8.33 24.82
CA THR A 80 6.20 7.41 25.73
C THR A 80 6.26 5.97 25.22
N LYS A 81 6.31 4.99 26.14
CA LYS A 81 6.32 3.56 25.76
C LYS A 81 5.06 3.12 25.01
N TYR A 82 3.93 3.70 25.36
CA TYR A 82 2.63 3.41 24.77
C TYR A 82 1.92 4.68 24.36
N VAL A 83 1.19 4.60 23.25
CA VAL A 83 0.22 5.59 22.80
C VAL A 83 -1.07 4.89 22.42
N THR A 84 -2.19 5.56 22.61
CA THR A 84 -3.51 5.03 22.26
C THR A 84 -3.93 5.63 20.93
N VAL A 85 -4.40 4.81 20.00
CA VAL A 85 -4.75 5.25 18.66
C VAL A 85 -6.19 4.94 18.34
N ILE A 86 -6.90 5.90 17.75
CA ILE A 86 -8.27 5.73 17.27
C ILE A 86 -8.28 5.97 15.76
N PRO A 87 -8.34 4.90 14.94
CA PRO A 87 -8.53 5.01 13.50
C PRO A 87 -10.03 5.09 13.17
N PHE A 88 -10.41 5.95 12.23
CA PHE A 88 -11.79 6.03 11.76
C PHE A 88 -11.89 6.62 10.36
N VAL A 89 -12.99 6.33 9.66
CA VAL A 89 -13.25 6.85 8.31
C VAL A 89 -14.16 8.06 8.40
N ALA A 90 -13.85 9.11 7.65
CA ALA A 90 -14.62 10.34 7.64
C ALA A 90 -14.72 10.94 6.23
N SER A 91 -15.68 11.84 6.06
CA SER A 91 -15.70 12.72 4.88
C SER A 91 -14.69 13.86 5.09
N PRO A 92 -13.91 14.25 4.08
CA PRO A 92 -12.94 15.32 4.21
C PRO A 92 -13.63 16.64 4.54
N LEU A 93 -13.03 17.40 5.44
CA LEU A 93 -13.38 18.79 5.74
C LEU A 93 -12.24 19.70 5.32
N VAL A 94 -12.54 20.99 5.13
CA VAL A 94 -11.54 22.03 4.81
C VAL A 94 -10.40 22.04 5.84
N ASN A 95 -10.74 21.84 7.11
CA ASN A 95 -9.76 21.68 8.18
C ASN A 95 -9.90 20.30 8.84
N PRO A 96 -8.96 19.37 8.58
CA PRO A 96 -8.97 18.02 9.14
C PRO A 96 -8.88 17.97 10.68
N PHE A 97 -8.41 19.06 11.31
CA PHE A 97 -8.30 19.18 12.77
C PHE A 97 -9.63 18.92 13.51
N TYR A 98 -10.74 19.34 12.92
CA TYR A 98 -12.08 19.26 13.54
C TYR A 98 -12.84 17.97 13.20
N ILE A 99 -12.22 17.06 12.44
CA ILE A 99 -12.86 15.80 12.08
C ILE A 99 -12.82 14.86 13.28
N ILE A 100 -14.00 14.49 13.77
CA ILE A 100 -14.19 13.62 14.95
C ILE A 100 -14.77 12.26 14.55
N PRO A 101 -14.50 11.18 15.32
CA PRO A 101 -15.10 9.87 15.06
C PRO A 101 -16.63 9.91 15.14
N ASN A 102 -17.33 9.35 14.15
CA ASN A 102 -18.79 9.23 14.15
C ASN A 102 -19.23 7.76 14.10
N ASN A 103 -20.30 7.42 14.84
CA ASN A 103 -20.91 6.13 15.26
C ASN A 103 -20.57 4.75 14.61
N ASN A 104 -19.77 4.62 13.55
CA ASN A 104 -19.40 3.34 12.94
C ASN A 104 -17.88 3.15 12.86
N GLN A 105 -17.36 2.12 13.53
CA GLN A 105 -15.98 1.69 13.36
C GLN A 105 -15.78 1.07 11.98
N ASN A 106 -15.07 1.76 11.09
CA ASN A 106 -14.75 1.27 9.74
C ASN A 106 -13.24 1.17 9.47
N ALA A 107 -12.42 1.30 10.51
CA ALA A 107 -10.97 1.15 10.44
C ALA A 107 -10.45 0.40 11.67
N ILE A 108 -9.40 -0.40 11.51
CA ILE A 108 -8.83 -1.25 12.57
C ILE A 108 -7.31 -1.25 12.49
N ILE A 109 -6.66 -1.49 13.62
CA ILE A 109 -5.22 -1.72 13.69
C ILE A 109 -4.95 -3.21 13.89
N LEU A 110 -4.03 -3.75 13.09
CA LEU A 110 -3.60 -5.14 13.10
C LEU A 110 -2.09 -5.22 13.33
N SER A 111 -1.65 -6.30 13.98
CA SER A 111 -0.25 -6.71 13.96
C SER A 111 -0.03 -7.66 12.80
N SER A 112 1.08 -7.49 12.09
CA SER A 112 1.55 -8.50 11.15
C SER A 112 2.25 -9.63 11.90
N THR A 113 1.94 -10.86 11.50
CA THR A 113 2.60 -12.08 11.96
C THR A 113 3.04 -12.89 10.74
N PRO A 114 3.94 -13.88 10.89
CA PRO A 114 4.29 -14.79 9.80
C PRO A 114 3.11 -15.55 9.19
N ASN A 115 2.01 -15.68 9.93
CA ASN A 115 0.79 -16.39 9.51
C ASN A 115 -0.33 -15.43 9.05
N GLY A 116 0.00 -14.15 8.80
CA GLY A 116 -0.92 -13.12 8.35
C GLY A 116 -1.22 -12.04 9.38
N TYR A 117 -2.26 -11.26 9.13
CA TYR A 117 -2.66 -10.16 10.01
C TYR A 117 -3.53 -10.66 11.16
N THR A 118 -3.12 -10.35 12.37
CA THR A 118 -3.89 -10.67 13.58
C THR A 118 -4.38 -9.40 14.22
N THR A 119 -5.61 -9.43 14.71
CA THR A 119 -6.13 -8.38 15.59
C THR A 119 -5.28 -8.31 16.85
N LEU A 120 -5.11 -7.10 17.37
CA LEU A 120 -4.37 -6.83 18.60
C LEU A 120 -5.21 -7.29 19.82
N ASN A 121 -5.46 -8.60 19.96
CA ASN A 121 -6.49 -9.16 20.86
C ASN A 121 -6.41 -8.72 22.34
N THR A 122 -5.25 -8.27 22.82
CA THR A 122 -5.06 -7.79 24.20
C THR A 122 -4.86 -6.28 24.32
N ASN A 123 -4.76 -5.55 23.21
CA ASN A 123 -4.39 -4.13 23.19
C ASN A 123 -5.46 -3.27 22.50
N PHE A 124 -6.73 -3.68 22.51
CA PHE A 124 -7.83 -2.82 22.09
C PHE A 124 -8.94 -2.78 23.13
N PHE A 125 -9.62 -1.65 23.23
CA PHE A 125 -10.73 -1.46 24.17
C PHE A 125 -11.76 -0.50 23.59
N ILE A 126 -12.98 -0.54 24.12
CA ILE A 126 -14.03 0.42 23.78
C ILE A 126 -13.74 1.72 24.53
N PHE A 127 -13.49 2.78 23.77
CA PHE A 127 -13.21 4.12 24.25
C PHE A 127 -14.49 4.94 24.32
N SER A 128 -14.83 5.34 25.55
CA SER A 128 -15.95 6.25 25.84
C SER A 128 -15.51 7.31 26.84
N ASN A 129 -14.79 8.33 26.37
CA ASN A 129 -14.23 9.39 27.22
C ASN A 129 -14.21 10.75 26.51
N ASN A 130 -14.06 11.79 27.32
CA ASN A 130 -13.74 13.15 26.87
C ASN A 130 -12.29 13.22 26.41
N VAL A 131 -12.05 13.84 25.25
CA VAL A 131 -10.72 14.11 24.69
C VAL A 131 -10.48 15.61 24.69
N TYR A 132 -9.29 16.01 25.14
CA TYR A 132 -8.86 17.40 25.28
C TYR A 132 -7.67 17.71 24.38
N LEU A 133 -7.46 19.00 24.09
CA LEU A 133 -6.24 19.48 23.47
C LEU A 133 -5.15 19.69 24.54
N PRO A 134 -3.86 19.48 24.19
CA PRO A 134 -2.74 19.77 25.09
C PRO A 134 -2.68 21.24 25.51
N GLN A 135 -3.06 22.16 24.61
CA GLN A 135 -3.11 23.59 24.87
C GLN A 135 -4.41 23.95 25.59
N GLN A 136 -4.31 24.59 26.76
CA GLN A 136 -5.44 25.12 27.54
C GLN A 136 -6.44 24.06 28.02
N SER A 137 -6.10 22.77 27.93
CA SER A 137 -6.97 21.65 28.29
C SER A 137 -8.38 21.75 27.67
N GLN A 138 -8.49 22.32 26.47
CA GLN A 138 -9.80 22.55 25.84
C GLN A 138 -10.44 21.23 25.40
N LEU A 139 -11.70 21.01 25.74
CA LEU A 139 -12.45 19.84 25.29
C LEU A 139 -12.65 19.90 23.77
N ILE A 140 -12.18 18.89 23.05
CA ILE A 140 -12.33 18.80 21.58
C ILE A 140 -13.43 17.83 21.17
N ALA A 141 -13.61 16.72 21.90
CA ALA A 141 -14.62 15.73 21.55
C ALA A 141 -15.06 14.91 22.75
N LYS A 142 -16.31 14.45 22.71
CA LYS A 142 -16.82 13.37 23.55
C LYS A 142 -16.98 12.14 22.66
N ILE A 143 -16.10 11.16 22.85
CA ILE A 143 -16.15 9.92 22.07
C ILE A 143 -16.97 8.91 22.85
N ASN A 144 -17.83 8.16 22.18
CA ASN A 144 -18.59 7.08 22.77
C ASN A 144 -18.56 5.84 21.86
N GLY A 145 -18.12 4.70 22.38
CA GLY A 145 -18.28 3.42 21.70
C GLY A 145 -17.30 3.15 20.55
N PHE A 146 -16.11 3.77 20.54
CA PHE A 146 -15.11 3.57 19.48
C PHE A 146 -14.01 2.60 19.91
N TYR A 147 -13.46 1.82 18.98
CA TYR A 147 -12.30 0.99 19.31
C TYR A 147 -11.02 1.82 19.31
N ALA A 148 -10.33 1.82 20.46
CA ALA A 148 -9.01 2.39 20.63
C ALA A 148 -7.96 1.29 20.81
N TYR A 149 -6.77 1.52 20.27
CA TYR A 149 -5.68 0.54 20.24
C TYR A 149 -4.46 1.07 20.98
N ASN A 150 -3.96 0.32 21.97
CA ASN A 150 -2.72 0.64 22.66
C ASN A 150 -1.53 0.12 21.86
N LEU A 151 -0.78 1.03 21.25
CA LEU A 151 0.36 0.72 20.41
C LEU A 151 1.65 0.99 21.19
N THR A 152 2.62 0.08 21.03
CA THR A 152 3.97 0.28 21.53
C THR A 152 4.67 1.26 20.60
N SER A 153 5.34 2.25 21.18
CA SER A 153 6.17 3.20 20.42
C SER A 153 7.31 2.48 19.67
N ASN A 154 7.74 3.09 18.56
CA ASN A 154 8.80 2.62 17.68
C ASN A 154 8.55 1.22 17.10
N ARG A 155 7.31 0.95 16.69
CA ARG A 155 6.90 -0.28 16.00
C ARG A 155 5.98 0.01 14.82
N SER A 156 5.95 -0.92 13.88
CA SER A 156 5.07 -0.85 12.72
C SER A 156 3.80 -1.68 12.93
N TYR A 157 2.67 -1.15 12.47
CA TYR A 157 1.36 -1.75 12.53
C TYR A 157 0.66 -1.62 11.18
N ILE A 158 -0.39 -2.41 10.97
CA ILE A 158 -1.21 -2.32 9.76
C ILE A 158 -2.51 -1.63 10.11
N LEU A 159 -2.77 -0.50 9.47
CA LEU A 159 -4.05 0.18 9.49
C LEU A 159 -4.88 -0.35 8.32
N SER A 160 -5.99 -1.02 8.60
CA SER A 160 -6.93 -1.49 7.58
C SER A 160 -8.25 -0.76 7.72
N ALA A 161 -8.83 -0.29 6.63
CA ALA A 161 -10.09 0.44 6.66
C ALA A 161 -10.98 0.14 5.45
N LYS A 162 -12.29 0.19 5.66
CA LYS A 162 -13.31 0.13 4.61
C LYS A 162 -13.78 1.55 4.30
N VAL A 163 -13.48 2.02 3.09
CA VAL A 163 -13.71 3.42 2.66
C VAL A 163 -14.55 3.49 1.39
N SER A 164 -15.38 4.52 1.27
CA SER A 164 -16.04 4.91 0.01
C SER A 164 -15.21 5.90 -0.78
N ASN A 165 -15.56 6.09 -2.04
CA ASN A 165 -14.93 7.11 -2.89
C ASN A 165 -15.07 8.51 -2.25
N GLY A 166 -13.95 9.24 -2.17
CA GLY A 166 -13.90 10.58 -1.59
C GLY A 166 -13.82 10.64 -0.07
N GLN A 167 -13.88 9.50 0.64
CA GLN A 167 -13.64 9.46 2.08
C GLN A 167 -12.15 9.41 2.40
N ILE A 168 -11.80 9.87 3.60
CA ILE A 168 -10.45 9.83 4.18
C ILE A 168 -10.44 8.95 5.43
N ILE A 169 -9.26 8.54 5.85
CA ILE A 169 -9.05 7.83 7.12
C ILE A 169 -8.31 8.77 8.06
N MET A 170 -8.89 9.03 9.21
CA MET A 170 -8.27 9.79 10.28
C MET A 170 -7.62 8.84 11.27
N LEU A 171 -6.46 9.23 11.78
CA LEU A 171 -5.76 8.55 12.85
C LEU A 171 -5.52 9.55 13.97
N TRP A 172 -6.24 9.41 15.09
CA TRP A 172 -6.00 10.20 16.28
C TRP A 172 -5.00 9.50 17.20
N ILE A 173 -4.04 10.26 17.71
CA ILE A 173 -3.08 9.77 18.71
C ILE A 173 -3.42 10.40 20.05
N LEU A 174 -3.76 9.53 20.99
CA LEU A 174 -4.19 9.90 22.32
C LEU A 174 -3.15 9.46 23.35
N TYR A 175 -3.08 10.24 24.42
CA TYR A 175 -2.31 9.91 25.61
C TYR A 175 -3.12 10.21 26.86
N TYR A 176 -3.16 9.24 27.76
CA TYR A 176 -3.80 9.40 29.06
C TYR A 176 -2.79 9.97 30.05
N TYR A 177 -3.06 11.15 30.57
CA TYR A 177 -2.22 11.81 31.55
C TYR A 177 -3.08 12.44 32.64
N GLN A 178 -2.80 12.05 33.89
CA GLN A 178 -3.43 12.61 35.10
C GLN A 178 -4.96 12.75 35.02
N GLY A 179 -5.66 11.66 34.66
CA GLY A 179 -7.12 11.64 34.67
C GLY A 179 -7.80 12.12 33.38
N LYS A 180 -7.03 12.63 32.40
CA LYS A 180 -7.57 13.15 31.13
C LYS A 180 -6.92 12.48 29.93
N TRP A 181 -7.69 12.38 28.85
CA TRP A 181 -7.21 11.96 27.54
C TRP A 181 -6.90 13.17 26.69
N TYR A 182 -5.67 13.28 26.21
CA TYR A 182 -5.23 14.36 25.33
C TYR A 182 -5.00 13.85 23.92
N ARG A 183 -5.49 14.57 22.91
CA ARG A 183 -5.11 14.34 21.51
C ARG A 183 -3.76 15.00 21.26
N LEU A 184 -2.70 14.19 21.26
CA LEU A 184 -1.34 14.66 21.05
C LEU A 184 -1.11 15.09 19.60
N ASP A 185 -1.64 14.32 18.66
CA ASP A 185 -1.48 14.58 17.23
C ASP A 185 -2.61 13.88 16.45
N TYR A 186 -2.73 14.22 15.17
CA TYR A 186 -3.60 13.53 14.24
C TYR A 186 -2.97 13.53 12.84
N THR A 187 -3.18 12.45 12.11
CA THR A 187 -2.88 12.39 10.68
C THR A 187 -4.10 11.92 9.92
N TYR A 188 -4.12 12.19 8.61
CA TYR A 188 -5.17 11.70 7.74
C TYR A 188 -4.58 11.14 6.45
N LEU A 189 -5.25 10.09 5.96
CA LEU A 189 -4.91 9.40 4.73
C LEU A 189 -6.05 9.64 3.77
N ASN A 190 -5.72 10.09 2.57
CA ASN A 190 -6.69 10.22 1.50
C ASN A 190 -6.44 9.10 0.48
N PRO A 191 -7.24 8.01 0.53
CA PRO A 191 -7.20 6.93 -0.48
C PRO A 191 -7.34 7.43 -1.93
N SER A 192 -7.96 8.59 -2.15
CA SER A 192 -8.13 9.18 -3.48
C SER A 192 -6.90 9.94 -3.97
N ASN A 193 -6.11 10.56 -3.08
CA ASN A 193 -4.91 11.30 -3.46
C ASN A 193 -3.69 10.37 -3.53
N ALA A 194 -2.90 10.54 -4.59
CA ALA A 194 -1.51 10.05 -4.62
C ALA A 194 -0.65 10.95 -3.70
N GLY A 195 -0.78 10.77 -2.39
CA GLY A 195 -0.03 11.55 -1.40
C GLY A 195 1.45 11.18 -1.35
N ILE A 196 2.26 12.09 -0.80
CA ILE A 196 3.67 11.91 -0.42
C ILE A 196 3.73 10.84 0.66
N GLY A 197 3.73 9.57 0.25
CA GLY A 197 3.96 8.43 1.12
C GLY A 197 5.36 7.90 0.84
N VAL A 198 6.01 7.45 1.91
CA VAL A 198 7.21 6.62 1.84
C VAL A 198 7.07 5.63 0.69
N TYR A 199 7.99 5.70 -0.27
CA TYR A 199 8.07 4.74 -1.36
C TYR A 199 8.34 3.38 -0.73
N VAL A 200 7.29 2.63 -0.46
CA VAL A 200 7.42 1.19 -0.36
C VAL A 200 7.64 0.73 -1.79
N LEU A 201 8.88 0.92 -2.26
CA LEU A 201 9.49 -0.11 -3.08
C LEU A 201 9.26 -1.37 -2.26
N SER A 202 8.31 -2.21 -2.67
CA SER A 202 8.38 -3.61 -2.32
C SER A 202 9.63 -4.14 -3.01
N GLY A 203 10.80 -3.77 -2.47
CA GLY A 203 11.92 -4.67 -2.47
C GLY A 203 11.36 -5.88 -1.76
N SER A 204 11.08 -6.93 -2.52
CA SER A 204 10.97 -8.22 -1.90
C SER A 204 12.19 -8.36 -1.00
N GLY A 205 11.95 -8.59 0.27
CA GLY A 205 12.94 -9.31 1.02
C GLY A 205 13.25 -10.60 0.28
N LYS A 206 14.41 -11.18 0.58
CA LYS A 206 14.59 -12.61 0.35
C LYS A 206 13.38 -13.32 0.98
N TYR A 207 12.50 -13.87 0.15
CA TYR A 207 11.29 -14.50 0.60
C TYR A 207 11.64 -15.83 1.25
N VAL A 208 11.39 -15.96 2.56
CA VAL A 208 11.46 -17.24 3.26
C VAL A 208 10.05 -17.86 3.26
N GLY A 209 9.57 -18.23 2.08
CA GLY A 209 8.38 -19.08 1.95
C GLY A 209 8.81 -20.53 2.12
N ASN A 210 8.90 -21.03 3.35
CA ASN A 210 9.15 -22.45 3.69
C ASN A 210 10.21 -23.19 2.85
N SER A 211 11.20 -22.47 2.36
CA SER A 211 12.49 -22.99 2.00
C SER A 211 13.48 -22.07 2.66
N LYS A 212 14.21 -22.61 3.64
CA LYS A 212 15.41 -21.93 4.15
C LYS A 212 16.47 -21.74 3.04
N ASN A 213 16.23 -22.24 1.81
CA ASN A 213 17.13 -22.24 0.66
C ASN A 213 16.40 -22.14 -0.71
N THR A 214 15.50 -21.18 -0.97
CA THR A 214 15.06 -20.93 -2.36
C THR A 214 16.08 -20.02 -3.04
N ASN A 215 17.04 -20.64 -3.72
CA ASN A 215 18.08 -20.01 -4.55
C ASN A 215 17.54 -19.37 -5.84
N PHE A 216 16.28 -18.92 -5.90
CA PHE A 216 15.78 -18.20 -7.08
C PHE A 216 16.21 -16.74 -6.99
N LYS A 217 17.42 -16.47 -7.49
CA LYS A 217 17.86 -15.10 -7.75
C LYS A 217 16.97 -14.53 -8.84
N PRO A 218 16.46 -13.29 -8.70
CA PRO A 218 15.89 -12.57 -9.82
C PRO A 218 16.84 -12.63 -11.02
N PRO A 219 16.32 -12.80 -12.24
CA PRO A 219 14.89 -12.90 -12.60
C PRO A 219 14.28 -14.28 -12.32
N HIS A 220 12.98 -14.31 -12.03
CA HIS A 220 12.21 -15.52 -11.74
C HIS A 220 12.31 -16.54 -12.90
N GLN A 221 13.04 -17.63 -12.69
CA GLN A 221 13.21 -18.70 -13.67
C GLN A 221 12.07 -19.72 -13.52
N VAL A 222 11.29 -19.95 -14.57
CA VAL A 222 10.24 -20.99 -14.59
C VAL A 222 10.50 -21.90 -15.79
N THR A 223 10.96 -23.11 -15.50
CA THR A 223 11.37 -24.13 -16.49
C THR A 223 10.17 -24.85 -17.13
N SER A 224 10.30 -25.17 -18.42
CA SER A 224 9.32 -25.89 -19.26
C SER A 224 7.91 -25.30 -19.36
N GLN A 225 7.79 -24.08 -19.88
CA GLN A 225 6.51 -23.43 -20.12
C GLN A 225 5.98 -23.80 -21.51
N THR A 226 4.77 -24.35 -21.54
CA THR A 226 4.07 -24.70 -22.78
C THR A 226 3.02 -23.65 -23.18
N ALA A 227 2.74 -22.70 -22.28
CA ALA A 227 2.20 -21.39 -22.56
C ALA A 227 2.60 -20.37 -21.50
N LEU A 228 2.73 -19.10 -21.92
CA LEU A 228 3.02 -17.94 -21.08
C LEU A 228 1.98 -16.86 -21.38
N GLY A 229 1.41 -16.30 -20.33
CA GLY A 229 0.56 -15.12 -20.37
C GLY A 229 1.19 -14.03 -19.52
N PHE A 230 1.21 -12.80 -20.02
CA PHE A 230 1.72 -11.64 -19.30
C PHE A 230 0.82 -10.44 -19.55
N GLY A 231 0.72 -9.54 -18.60
CA GLY A 231 0.07 -8.26 -18.85
C GLY A 231 0.27 -7.29 -17.70
N LEU A 232 -0.06 -6.02 -17.97
CA LEU A 232 0.11 -4.94 -17.02
C LEU A 232 -0.92 -3.82 -17.22
N TRP A 233 -1.19 -3.12 -16.12
CA TRP A 233 -1.94 -1.87 -16.12
C TRP A 233 -0.98 -0.69 -16.17
N PHE A 234 -1.24 0.26 -17.08
CA PHE A 234 -0.45 1.47 -17.22
C PHE A 234 -1.27 2.71 -17.59
N GLN A 235 -0.69 3.87 -17.35
CA GLN A 235 -1.26 5.18 -17.66
C GLN A 235 -0.17 6.05 -18.32
N LEU A 236 -0.52 6.71 -19.42
CA LEU A 236 0.36 7.67 -20.09
C LEU A 236 0.29 9.03 -19.36
N MET A 237 1.43 9.57 -18.96
CA MET A 237 1.51 10.91 -18.38
C MET A 237 1.54 11.97 -19.50
N PRO A 238 0.98 13.17 -19.27
CA PRO A 238 1.11 14.28 -20.21
C PRO A 238 2.59 14.59 -20.52
N ASN A 239 2.90 14.97 -21.76
CA ASN A 239 4.25 15.36 -22.22
C ASN A 239 5.29 14.23 -22.23
N ALA A 240 5.04 13.15 -22.98
CA ALA A 240 6.02 12.09 -23.23
C ALA A 240 6.78 12.30 -24.57
N PRO A 241 7.84 13.13 -24.63
CA PRO A 241 8.56 13.40 -25.89
C PRO A 241 9.50 12.27 -26.32
N THR A 242 9.83 11.32 -25.43
CA THR A 242 10.85 10.29 -25.66
C THR A 242 10.26 8.89 -25.65
N THR A 243 10.85 8.00 -26.45
CA THR A 243 10.53 6.57 -26.45
C THR A 243 10.59 6.01 -25.04
N THR A 244 9.49 5.44 -24.57
CA THR A 244 9.34 4.91 -23.21
C THR A 244 8.96 3.45 -23.27
N TYR A 245 9.79 2.56 -22.70
CA TYR A 245 9.47 1.13 -22.65
C TYR A 245 8.53 0.85 -21.48
N LEU A 246 7.45 0.12 -21.74
CA LEU A 246 6.56 -0.41 -20.69
C LEU A 246 7.20 -1.63 -20.04
N PHE A 247 7.63 -2.58 -20.89
CA PHE A 247 8.31 -3.79 -20.47
C PHE A 247 9.22 -4.34 -21.57
N ASN A 248 10.20 -5.12 -21.14
CA ASN A 248 10.97 -6.04 -21.97
C ASN A 248 10.98 -7.41 -21.30
N LEU A 249 10.33 -8.38 -21.93
CA LEU A 249 10.28 -9.76 -21.47
C LEU A 249 11.15 -10.64 -22.37
N THR A 250 12.32 -11.04 -21.88
CA THR A 250 13.23 -11.95 -22.58
C THR A 250 12.84 -13.40 -22.30
N ILE A 251 12.73 -14.20 -23.36
CA ILE A 251 12.37 -15.63 -23.32
C ILE A 251 13.55 -16.44 -23.84
N THR A 252 13.87 -17.52 -23.13
CA THR A 252 14.77 -18.57 -23.61
C THR A 252 13.93 -19.77 -24.07
N PRO A 253 13.64 -19.88 -25.37
CA PRO A 253 12.85 -20.98 -25.93
C PRO A 253 13.60 -22.32 -25.91
N THR A 254 12.89 -23.41 -26.23
CA THR A 254 13.44 -24.77 -26.22
C THR A 254 14.56 -25.01 -27.24
N ASN A 255 14.61 -24.20 -28.29
CA ASN A 255 15.68 -24.20 -29.29
C ASN A 255 16.89 -23.33 -28.89
N ASN A 256 16.90 -22.74 -27.68
CA ASN A 256 17.94 -21.85 -27.15
C ASN A 256 18.17 -20.54 -27.93
N GLU A 257 17.25 -20.16 -28.83
CA GLU A 257 17.32 -18.89 -29.56
C GLU A 257 16.57 -17.79 -28.80
N ASN A 258 17.29 -17.07 -27.92
CA ASN A 258 16.66 -16.06 -27.08
C ASN A 258 15.99 -14.94 -27.89
N PHE A 259 14.75 -14.60 -27.51
CA PHE A 259 14.05 -13.45 -28.08
C PHE A 259 13.41 -12.61 -26.98
N SER A 260 13.07 -11.36 -27.29
CA SER A 260 12.42 -10.43 -26.39
C SER A 260 11.06 -9.99 -26.92
N ILE A 261 10.11 -9.84 -26.01
CA ILE A 261 8.79 -9.28 -26.25
C ILE A 261 8.74 -7.90 -25.61
N LEU A 262 8.41 -6.90 -26.42
CA LEU A 262 8.55 -5.49 -26.07
C LEU A 262 7.21 -4.77 -26.26
N ALA A 263 6.92 -3.83 -25.37
CA ALA A 263 5.93 -2.79 -25.61
C ALA A 263 6.50 -1.43 -25.22
N TRP A 264 6.32 -0.42 -26.07
CA TRP A 264 6.86 0.91 -25.87
C TRP A 264 5.96 2.00 -26.44
N VAL A 265 6.08 3.20 -25.92
CA VAL A 265 5.31 4.38 -26.33
C VAL A 265 6.25 5.42 -26.96
N ILE A 266 5.85 6.00 -28.08
CA ILE A 266 6.50 7.16 -28.71
C ILE A 266 5.45 8.27 -28.84
N GLY A 267 5.65 9.39 -28.14
CA GLY A 267 4.61 10.41 -28.01
C GLY A 267 3.39 9.84 -27.28
N ASN A 268 2.29 9.67 -28.00
CA ASN A 268 1.07 9.03 -27.52
C ASN A 268 0.75 7.71 -28.25
N LYS A 269 1.67 7.19 -29.08
CA LYS A 269 1.46 5.97 -29.87
C LYS A 269 2.10 4.78 -29.18
N LEU A 270 1.32 3.74 -28.92
CA LEU A 270 1.79 2.47 -28.38
C LEU A 270 2.19 1.52 -29.50
N TYR A 271 3.36 0.92 -29.35
CA TYR A 271 3.92 -0.09 -30.24
C TYR A 271 4.20 -1.37 -29.46
N VAL A 272 4.15 -2.49 -30.16
CA VAL A 272 4.53 -3.80 -29.65
C VAL A 272 5.46 -4.48 -30.64
N GLY A 273 6.35 -5.33 -30.14
CA GLY A 273 7.35 -5.98 -30.98
C GLY A 273 7.94 -7.25 -30.37
N THR A 274 8.49 -8.06 -31.27
CA THR A 274 9.32 -9.24 -30.96
C THR A 274 10.70 -9.01 -31.55
N TYR A 275 11.74 -9.26 -30.76
CA TYR A 275 13.12 -8.92 -31.08
C TYR A 275 14.02 -10.13 -30.86
N ASP A 276 14.76 -10.53 -31.89
CA ASP A 276 15.74 -11.60 -31.78
C ASP A 276 17.04 -11.04 -31.19
N LEU A 277 17.45 -11.59 -30.04
CA LEU A 277 18.65 -11.15 -29.33
C LEU A 277 19.94 -11.65 -29.98
N THR A 278 19.87 -12.70 -30.80
CA THR A 278 21.03 -13.29 -31.48
C THR A 278 21.38 -12.47 -32.71
N SER A 279 20.38 -12.18 -33.55
CA SER A 279 20.58 -11.37 -34.77
C SER A 279 20.49 -9.86 -34.54
N ASN A 280 20.09 -9.43 -33.33
CA ASN A 280 19.92 -8.03 -32.94
C ASN A 280 18.96 -7.27 -33.89
N LYS A 281 17.85 -7.92 -34.28
CA LYS A 281 16.84 -7.40 -35.21
C LYS A 281 15.43 -7.69 -34.71
N TYR A 282 14.48 -6.83 -35.10
CA TYR A 282 13.07 -7.11 -34.90
C TYR A 282 12.64 -8.29 -35.78
N ILE A 283 12.02 -9.29 -35.16
CA ILE A 283 11.30 -10.36 -35.86
C ILE A 283 9.99 -9.78 -36.42
N GLY A 284 9.30 -8.98 -35.59
CA GLY A 284 8.11 -8.24 -35.98
C GLY A 284 7.88 -7.06 -35.06
N GLN A 285 7.28 -5.99 -35.58
CA GLN A 285 6.82 -4.86 -34.78
C GLN A 285 5.59 -4.24 -35.44
N THR A 286 4.70 -3.67 -34.63
CA THR A 286 3.57 -2.93 -35.16
C THR A 286 3.10 -1.84 -34.22
N TYR A 287 2.41 -0.86 -34.80
CA TYR A 287 1.63 0.12 -34.07
C TYR A 287 0.34 -0.55 -33.55
N LEU A 288 0.05 -0.39 -32.26
CA LEU A 288 -1.12 -0.97 -31.63
C LEU A 288 -2.26 0.04 -31.49
N ILE A 289 -2.03 1.20 -30.87
CA ILE A 289 -3.08 2.22 -30.68
C ILE A 289 -2.50 3.59 -30.30
N THR A 290 -3.29 4.65 -30.45
CA THR A 290 -3.03 5.97 -29.88
C THR A 290 -3.69 6.06 -28.51
N LEU A 291 -2.90 6.42 -27.51
CA LEU A 291 -3.28 6.51 -26.11
C LEU A 291 -3.70 7.93 -25.76
N SER A 292 -4.75 8.06 -24.96
CA SER A 292 -5.14 9.32 -24.34
C SER A 292 -4.39 9.47 -23.00
N PRO A 293 -3.72 10.61 -22.75
CA PRO A 293 -3.08 10.87 -21.47
C PRO A 293 -4.08 10.77 -20.31
N ASN A 294 -3.59 10.35 -19.15
CA ASN A 294 -4.35 10.18 -17.92
C ASN A 294 -5.44 9.08 -17.93
N TYR A 295 -5.56 8.28 -19.00
CA TYR A 295 -6.42 7.09 -19.00
C TYR A 295 -5.63 5.82 -18.68
N TRP A 296 -6.28 4.90 -17.96
CA TRP A 296 -5.72 3.59 -17.65
C TRP A 296 -5.98 2.59 -18.78
N TYR A 297 -4.91 1.93 -19.20
CA TYR A 297 -4.90 0.89 -20.21
C TYR A 297 -4.34 -0.40 -19.64
N PHE A 298 -4.88 -1.52 -20.11
CA PHE A 298 -4.39 -2.84 -19.79
C PHE A 298 -3.88 -3.48 -21.08
N ILE A 299 -2.58 -3.79 -21.13
CA ILE A 299 -1.99 -4.55 -22.23
C ILE A 299 -1.71 -5.96 -21.72
N ASN A 300 -2.10 -6.96 -22.51
CA ASN A 300 -1.73 -8.34 -22.26
C ASN A 300 -1.14 -8.97 -23.53
N PHE A 301 -0.39 -10.05 -23.33
CA PHE A 301 -0.06 -10.96 -24.40
C PHE A 301 -0.08 -12.42 -23.93
N SER A 302 -0.25 -13.32 -24.89
CA SER A 302 -0.07 -14.76 -24.69
C SER A 302 0.75 -15.38 -25.83
N LEU A 303 1.42 -16.48 -25.52
CA LEU A 303 2.18 -17.31 -26.45
C LEU A 303 2.25 -18.76 -25.94
N GLY A 304 2.68 -19.67 -26.81
CA GLY A 304 2.91 -21.07 -26.45
C GLY A 304 2.02 -22.04 -27.21
N SER A 305 2.55 -23.25 -27.42
CA SER A 305 1.85 -24.32 -28.14
C SER A 305 0.49 -24.68 -27.52
N GLN A 306 0.39 -24.75 -26.19
CA GLN A 306 -0.85 -25.11 -25.50
C GLN A 306 -1.91 -24.00 -25.55
N ALA A 307 -1.49 -22.75 -25.78
CA ALA A 307 -2.40 -21.63 -26.08
C ALA A 307 -2.75 -21.53 -27.57
N LYS A 308 -2.37 -22.52 -28.40
CA LYS A 308 -2.50 -22.51 -29.88
C LYS A 308 -1.72 -21.36 -30.55
N LEU A 309 -0.58 -20.98 -29.95
CA LEU A 309 0.28 -19.87 -30.36
C LEU A 309 1.75 -20.31 -30.44
N SER A 310 2.01 -21.47 -31.06
CA SER A 310 3.34 -22.12 -31.09
C SER A 310 4.47 -21.27 -31.71
N GLN A 311 4.13 -20.33 -32.59
CA GLN A 311 5.06 -19.45 -33.31
C GLN A 311 4.55 -18.01 -33.36
N LYS A 312 3.70 -17.64 -32.41
CA LYS A 312 2.94 -16.40 -32.42
C LYS A 312 2.90 -15.80 -31.02
N VAL A 313 2.96 -14.48 -30.95
CA VAL A 313 2.61 -13.71 -29.76
C VAL A 313 1.36 -12.91 -30.09
N ASN A 314 0.30 -13.12 -29.32
CA ASN A 314 -0.94 -12.37 -29.47
C ASN A 314 -1.01 -11.28 -28.41
N PHE A 315 -1.01 -10.01 -28.83
CA PHE A 315 -1.19 -8.85 -27.97
C PHE A 315 -2.65 -8.38 -28.02
N THR A 316 -3.22 -8.03 -26.87
CA THR A 316 -4.49 -7.32 -26.80
C THR A 316 -4.37 -6.13 -25.85
N ILE A 317 -5.00 -5.01 -26.21
CA ILE A 317 -5.09 -3.83 -25.35
C ILE A 317 -6.55 -3.50 -25.04
N TYR A 318 -6.78 -3.08 -23.82
CA TYR A 318 -8.08 -2.70 -23.28
C TYR A 318 -7.95 -1.32 -22.60
N ASN A 319 -9.07 -0.63 -22.40
CA ASN A 319 -9.14 0.47 -21.44
C ASN A 319 -10.02 0.11 -20.25
N LEU A 320 -9.81 0.82 -19.15
CA LEU A 320 -10.57 0.65 -17.93
C LEU A 320 -12.07 0.92 -18.11
N SER A 321 -12.41 1.94 -18.90
CA SER A 321 -13.79 2.44 -19.01
C SER A 321 -14.72 1.52 -19.80
N SER A 322 -14.26 0.95 -20.92
CA SER A 322 -15.12 0.09 -21.76
C SER A 322 -15.08 -1.38 -21.33
N GLN A 323 -13.99 -1.79 -20.66
CA GLN A 323 -13.64 -3.18 -20.40
C GLN A 323 -13.74 -4.10 -21.64
N LYS A 324 -13.65 -3.54 -22.85
CA LYS A 324 -13.64 -4.26 -24.12
C LYS A 324 -12.26 -4.17 -24.78
N PRO A 325 -11.87 -5.16 -25.59
CA PRO A 325 -10.68 -5.05 -26.42
C PRO A 325 -10.78 -3.80 -27.30
N LEU A 326 -9.77 -2.94 -27.22
CA LEU A 326 -9.63 -1.78 -28.10
C LEU A 326 -8.91 -2.15 -29.39
N ASN A 327 -7.88 -2.98 -29.30
CA ASN A 327 -7.18 -3.53 -30.45
C ASN A 327 -6.49 -4.86 -30.11
N ASN A 328 -6.19 -5.67 -31.12
CA ASN A 328 -5.37 -6.86 -31.02
C ASN A 328 -4.33 -6.90 -32.15
N SER A 329 -3.24 -7.63 -31.94
CA SER A 329 -2.23 -7.88 -32.98
C SER A 329 -1.51 -9.19 -32.72
N ILE A 330 -1.18 -9.89 -33.80
CA ILE A 330 -0.41 -11.13 -33.75
C ILE A 330 0.94 -10.90 -34.43
N LEU A 331 2.02 -11.15 -33.71
CA LEU A 331 3.39 -11.10 -34.24
C LEU A 331 3.99 -12.50 -34.31
N GLY A 332 4.80 -12.75 -35.34
CA GLY A 332 5.55 -14.00 -35.49
C GLY A 332 6.73 -14.10 -34.52
N ILE A 333 7.04 -15.33 -34.12
CA ILE A 333 8.25 -15.73 -33.40
C ILE A 333 8.71 -17.11 -33.91
N THR A 334 9.96 -17.48 -33.66
CA THR A 334 10.53 -18.75 -34.11
C THR A 334 9.96 -19.94 -33.33
N GLU A 335 10.09 -19.91 -32.01
CA GLU A 335 9.62 -20.94 -31.07
C GLU A 335 9.04 -20.25 -29.83
N SER A 336 7.93 -20.77 -29.32
CA SER A 336 7.20 -20.12 -28.20
C SER A 336 7.31 -20.88 -26.89
N ASN A 337 7.59 -22.18 -26.93
CA ASN A 337 7.80 -22.96 -25.71
C ASN A 337 9.18 -22.61 -25.15
N GLY A 338 9.29 -22.38 -23.84
CA GLY A 338 10.54 -21.89 -23.26
C GLY A 338 10.81 -22.30 -21.83
N TYR A 339 12.06 -22.15 -21.42
CA TYR A 339 12.59 -22.56 -20.13
C TYR A 339 12.75 -21.40 -19.13
N ILE A 340 12.88 -20.17 -19.61
CA ILE A 340 13.14 -18.99 -18.76
C ILE A 340 12.42 -17.79 -19.33
N SER A 341 11.80 -17.00 -18.46
CA SER A 341 11.28 -15.67 -18.79
C SER A 341 11.89 -14.64 -17.83
N THR A 342 12.47 -13.57 -18.36
CA THR A 342 13.05 -12.46 -17.60
C THR A 342 12.31 -11.18 -17.92
N VAL A 343 11.75 -10.51 -16.92
CA VAL A 343 10.99 -9.27 -17.12
C VAL A 343 11.77 -8.07 -16.61
N LYS A 344 11.88 -7.04 -17.44
CA LYS A 344 12.33 -5.70 -17.08
C LYS A 344 11.20 -4.71 -17.30
N PHE A 345 10.99 -3.80 -16.36
CA PHE A 345 9.91 -2.81 -16.41
C PHE A 345 10.46 -1.40 -16.60
N GLY A 346 9.70 -0.58 -17.33
CA GLY A 346 9.94 0.87 -17.43
C GLY A 346 11.16 1.29 -18.24
N SER A 347 11.33 2.61 -18.34
CA SER A 347 12.52 3.29 -18.84
C SER A 347 12.72 4.59 -18.08
N SER A 348 13.97 5.10 -18.06
CA SER A 348 14.43 6.50 -18.07
C SER A 348 13.61 7.69 -17.52
N SER A 349 12.32 7.68 -17.77
CA SER A 349 11.51 8.84 -18.07
C SER A 349 10.20 8.76 -17.29
N LYS A 350 9.78 9.90 -16.71
CA LYS A 350 8.55 10.05 -15.91
C LYS A 350 7.25 10.05 -16.74
N THR A 351 7.25 9.34 -17.86
CA THR A 351 6.28 9.47 -18.94
C THR A 351 5.17 8.42 -18.89
N VAL A 352 5.39 7.33 -18.14
CA VAL A 352 4.41 6.26 -17.95
C VAL A 352 4.37 5.84 -16.48
N VAL A 353 3.17 5.58 -15.98
CA VAL A 353 2.92 4.94 -14.68
C VAL A 353 2.44 3.52 -14.92
N ILE A 354 3.00 2.53 -14.22
CA ILE A 354 2.55 1.13 -14.21
C ILE A 354 1.97 0.85 -12.83
N SER A 355 0.80 0.24 -12.70
CA SER A 355 0.24 -0.04 -11.35
C SER A 355 0.33 -1.51 -10.97
N GLN A 356 0.20 -2.40 -11.94
CA GLN A 356 0.19 -3.84 -11.74
C GLN A 356 0.79 -4.55 -12.92
N ALA A 357 1.43 -5.69 -12.69
CA ALA A 357 1.81 -6.64 -13.73
C ALA A 357 1.67 -8.08 -13.24
N TYR A 358 1.49 -9.02 -14.16
CA TYR A 358 1.47 -10.45 -13.85
C TYR A 358 2.15 -11.26 -14.94
N PHE A 359 2.54 -12.47 -14.58
CA PHE A 359 2.66 -13.57 -15.54
C PHE A 359 1.96 -14.81 -15.02
N VAL A 360 1.60 -15.70 -15.93
CA VAL A 360 1.07 -17.04 -15.63
C VAL A 360 1.62 -18.04 -16.63
N THR A 361 1.97 -19.22 -16.14
CA THR A 361 2.54 -20.30 -16.96
C THR A 361 1.69 -21.56 -16.88
N LEU A 362 1.50 -22.19 -18.03
CA LEU A 362 0.65 -23.37 -18.18
C LEU A 362 1.48 -24.65 -18.23
N GLN A 363 1.03 -25.68 -17.51
CA GLN A 363 1.63 -27.02 -17.58
C GLN A 363 0.92 -27.93 -18.57
N ASN A 364 -0.41 -27.82 -18.66
CA ASN A 364 -1.25 -28.71 -19.45
C ASN A 364 -2.41 -27.94 -20.08
N VAL A 365 -2.83 -28.31 -21.30
CA VAL A 365 -4.00 -27.73 -22.01
C VAL A 365 -5.27 -27.66 -21.16
N ASN A 366 -5.47 -28.62 -20.26
CA ASN A 366 -6.62 -28.67 -19.36
C ASN A 366 -6.67 -27.49 -18.37
N GLY A 367 -5.55 -26.78 -18.18
CA GLY A 367 -5.45 -25.57 -17.37
C GLY A 367 -5.78 -24.26 -18.08
N LEU A 368 -6.14 -24.27 -19.37
CA LEU A 368 -6.38 -23.05 -20.16
C LEU A 368 -7.41 -22.11 -19.51
N THR A 369 -8.47 -22.66 -18.92
CA THR A 369 -9.47 -21.86 -18.19
C THR A 369 -8.82 -21.09 -17.03
N ASN A 370 -8.00 -21.76 -16.21
CA ASN A 370 -7.31 -21.10 -15.09
C ASN A 370 -6.26 -20.10 -15.59
N PHE A 371 -5.58 -20.40 -16.69
CA PHE A 371 -4.61 -19.50 -17.33
C PHE A 371 -5.26 -18.18 -17.76
N TYR A 372 -6.40 -18.23 -18.45
CA TYR A 372 -7.14 -17.02 -18.83
C TYR A 372 -7.90 -16.37 -17.65
N ASN A 373 -8.24 -17.14 -16.61
CA ASN A 373 -8.84 -16.59 -15.40
C ASN A 373 -7.89 -15.61 -14.70
N VAL A 374 -6.58 -15.87 -14.65
CA VAL A 374 -5.59 -14.94 -14.08
C VAL A 374 -5.63 -13.58 -14.80
N SER A 375 -5.57 -13.60 -16.14
CA SER A 375 -5.59 -12.36 -16.95
C SER A 375 -6.93 -11.63 -16.84
N SER A 376 -8.04 -12.35 -16.82
CA SER A 376 -9.36 -11.75 -16.67
C SER A 376 -9.57 -11.15 -15.28
N THR A 377 -8.96 -11.74 -14.23
CA THR A 377 -9.05 -11.26 -12.86
C THR A 377 -8.36 -9.91 -12.72
N ILE A 378 -7.09 -9.81 -13.14
CA ILE A 378 -6.35 -8.54 -13.04
C ILE A 378 -7.00 -7.44 -13.90
N PHE A 379 -7.53 -7.81 -15.06
CA PHE A 379 -8.23 -6.90 -15.94
C PHE A 379 -9.53 -6.38 -15.31
N LYS A 380 -10.42 -7.26 -14.84
CA LYS A 380 -11.71 -6.85 -14.27
C LYS A 380 -11.56 -5.99 -13.01
N ASN A 381 -10.56 -6.31 -12.21
CA ASN A 381 -10.28 -5.65 -10.94
C ASN A 381 -9.76 -4.21 -11.10
N GLY A 382 -9.15 -3.90 -12.26
CA GLY A 382 -8.63 -2.58 -12.55
C GLY A 382 -7.23 -2.30 -11.96
N PRO A 383 -6.65 -1.14 -12.31
CA PRO A 383 -5.25 -0.81 -12.08
C PRO A 383 -4.86 -0.66 -10.61
N LEU A 384 -5.80 -0.29 -9.73
CA LEU A 384 -5.49 0.03 -8.33
C LEU A 384 -5.86 -1.10 -7.36
N TYR A 385 -6.56 -2.13 -7.85
CA TYR A 385 -7.07 -3.21 -7.00
C TYR A 385 -6.07 -4.36 -6.89
N ASN A 386 -5.58 -4.58 -5.68
CA ASN A 386 -4.55 -5.57 -5.39
C ASN A 386 -5.11 -6.75 -4.59
N ASN A 387 -5.92 -7.64 -5.15
CA ASN A 387 -6.37 -8.81 -4.37
C ASN A 387 -5.59 -10.08 -4.72
N THR A 388 -4.56 -10.35 -3.93
CA THR A 388 -3.72 -11.55 -4.08
C THR A 388 -4.44 -12.84 -3.70
N TYR A 389 -5.58 -12.77 -2.98
CA TYR A 389 -6.40 -13.95 -2.65
C TYR A 389 -6.85 -14.67 -3.92
N ASN A 390 -7.30 -13.95 -4.95
CA ASN A 390 -7.80 -14.58 -6.17
C ASN A 390 -6.70 -15.33 -6.93
N TYR A 391 -5.48 -14.79 -6.97
CA TYR A 391 -4.33 -15.46 -7.60
C TYR A 391 -3.94 -16.71 -6.83
N ASN A 392 -3.90 -16.61 -5.49
CA ASN A 392 -3.64 -17.75 -4.62
C ASN A 392 -4.72 -18.83 -4.74
N TRP A 393 -5.99 -18.44 -4.74
CA TRP A 393 -7.11 -19.35 -4.97
C TRP A 393 -6.97 -20.05 -6.32
N THR A 394 -6.63 -19.30 -7.37
CA THR A 394 -6.48 -19.84 -8.74
C THR A 394 -5.34 -20.86 -8.82
N ILE A 395 -4.16 -20.58 -8.25
CA ILE A 395 -3.04 -21.54 -8.29
C ILE A 395 -3.36 -22.80 -7.46
N VAL A 396 -3.96 -22.65 -6.27
CA VAL A 396 -4.34 -23.78 -5.39
C VAL A 396 -5.36 -24.69 -6.08
N HIS A 397 -6.41 -24.10 -6.67
CA HIS A 397 -7.48 -24.85 -7.33
C HIS A 397 -7.14 -25.25 -8.76
N SER A 398 -5.99 -24.82 -9.29
CA SER A 398 -5.52 -25.28 -10.58
C SER A 398 -5.12 -26.76 -10.57
N ASN A 399 -4.92 -27.38 -9.39
CA ASN A 399 -4.59 -28.79 -9.25
C ASN A 399 -3.40 -29.22 -10.15
N ASN A 400 -2.29 -28.48 -10.11
CA ASN A 400 -1.09 -28.74 -10.93
C ASN A 400 -1.33 -28.62 -12.45
N LEU A 401 -2.30 -27.80 -12.87
CA LEU A 401 -2.49 -27.45 -14.28
C LEU A 401 -1.74 -26.17 -14.65
N LEU A 402 -1.47 -25.29 -13.68
CA LEU A 402 -0.60 -24.12 -13.82
C LEU A 402 0.74 -24.39 -13.14
N TYR A 403 1.83 -23.96 -13.77
CA TYR A 403 3.17 -24.03 -13.19
C TYR A 403 3.38 -22.94 -12.14
N ALA A 404 3.12 -21.69 -12.53
CA ALA A 404 3.33 -20.54 -11.68
C ALA A 404 2.43 -19.35 -12.05
N ILE A 405 2.17 -18.51 -11.04
CA ILE A 405 1.64 -17.16 -11.21
C ILE A 405 2.64 -16.21 -10.57
N GLY A 406 3.17 -15.29 -11.36
CA GLY A 406 3.95 -14.15 -10.90
C GLY A 406 3.09 -12.90 -10.85
N TYR A 407 3.25 -12.06 -9.84
CA TYR A 407 2.48 -10.84 -9.69
C TYR A 407 3.31 -9.71 -9.06
N TRP A 408 3.17 -8.52 -9.62
CA TRP A 408 3.77 -7.28 -9.15
C TRP A 408 2.68 -6.25 -8.92
N TYR A 409 2.71 -5.64 -7.74
CA TYR A 409 1.91 -4.47 -7.42
C TYR A 409 2.85 -3.29 -7.22
N PHE A 410 2.73 -2.27 -8.07
CA PHE A 410 3.56 -1.08 -8.03
C PHE A 410 2.76 0.03 -7.36
N VAL A 411 3.10 0.33 -6.12
CA VAL A 411 2.55 1.51 -5.44
C VAL A 411 3.26 2.73 -6.04
N TYR A 412 2.68 3.28 -7.11
CA TYR A 412 3.06 4.55 -7.75
C TYR A 412 4.50 4.62 -8.30
N PRO A 413 4.82 4.02 -9.46
CA PRO A 413 6.13 4.20 -10.08
C PRO A 413 6.20 5.55 -10.80
N SER A 414 6.31 6.63 -10.05
CA SER A 414 7.03 7.79 -10.58
C SER A 414 8.53 7.45 -10.53
N TYR A 415 9.04 7.18 -11.73
CA TYR A 415 10.39 6.84 -12.13
C TYR A 415 11.58 7.42 -11.31
N PRO A 416 12.71 6.68 -11.15
CA PRO A 416 12.96 5.31 -11.60
C PRO A 416 12.56 4.21 -10.61
N PRO A 417 11.76 3.21 -11.02
CA PRO A 417 11.85 1.90 -10.39
C PRO A 417 13.21 1.24 -10.74
N PRO A 418 13.76 0.38 -9.85
CA PRO A 418 14.87 -0.49 -10.20
C PRO A 418 14.57 -1.30 -11.48
N PRO A 419 15.55 -1.52 -12.37
CA PRO A 419 15.34 -2.23 -13.65
C PRO A 419 14.88 -3.70 -13.46
N THR A 420 15.12 -4.26 -12.28
CA THR A 420 14.62 -5.57 -11.85
C THR A 420 13.88 -5.39 -10.54
N LEU A 421 12.55 -5.54 -10.59
CA LEU A 421 11.72 -5.53 -9.41
C LEU A 421 11.35 -6.95 -9.04
N PRO A 422 11.59 -7.37 -7.80
CA PRO A 422 11.10 -8.64 -7.37
C PRO A 422 9.57 -8.62 -7.24
N GLY A 423 8.97 -9.79 -7.40
CA GLY A 423 7.53 -9.98 -7.46
C GLY A 423 7.12 -11.18 -6.63
N ILE A 424 5.82 -11.32 -6.44
CA ILE A 424 5.20 -12.43 -5.72
C ILE A 424 5.13 -13.61 -6.69
N LEU A 425 5.66 -14.75 -6.28
CA LEU A 425 5.62 -15.97 -7.07
C LEU A 425 4.86 -17.05 -6.31
N TRP A 426 3.73 -17.47 -6.85
CA TRP A 426 3.09 -18.71 -6.46
C TRP A 426 3.44 -19.78 -7.49
N TYR A 427 3.83 -20.97 -7.04
CA TYR A 427 4.17 -22.07 -7.94
C TYR A 427 3.72 -23.41 -7.35
N TRP A 428 3.56 -24.41 -8.22
CA TRP A 428 3.34 -25.79 -7.78
C TRP A 428 4.69 -26.51 -7.64
N PRO A 429 5.07 -27.02 -6.45
CA PRO A 429 6.28 -27.80 -6.32
C PRO A 429 6.09 -29.16 -7.02
N ASN A 430 7.07 -29.59 -7.80
CA ASN A 430 7.06 -30.93 -8.40
C ASN A 430 7.03 -31.99 -7.28
N GLY A 431 5.91 -32.72 -7.14
CA GLY A 431 5.73 -33.78 -6.14
C GLY A 431 4.30 -34.30 -6.09
N ILE A 432 4.13 -35.62 -5.93
CA ILE A 432 2.87 -36.36 -6.13
C ILE A 432 1.83 -36.14 -5.00
N SER A 433 2.14 -35.38 -3.94
CA SER A 433 1.24 -35.25 -2.79
C SER A 433 0.33 -34.02 -2.87
N LYS A 434 -0.95 -34.26 -3.15
CA LYS A 434 -2.08 -33.32 -2.99
C LYS A 434 -2.21 -32.70 -1.60
N THR A 435 -1.47 -33.20 -0.60
CA THR A 435 -1.73 -32.96 0.83
C THR A 435 -0.87 -31.87 1.49
N ASN A 436 0.15 -31.33 0.82
CA ASN A 436 1.12 -30.42 1.46
C ASN A 436 1.18 -29.03 0.79
N TYR A 437 0.06 -28.47 0.34
CA TYR A 437 0.05 -27.02 0.11
C TYR A 437 0.06 -26.35 1.49
N PRO A 438 1.09 -25.56 1.85
CA PRO A 438 1.04 -24.81 3.09
C PRO A 438 -0.18 -23.88 3.06
N GLN A 439 -0.89 -23.84 4.19
CA GLN A 439 -2.04 -22.95 4.39
C GLN A 439 -1.72 -21.54 3.88
N ILE A 440 -2.74 -20.91 3.29
CA ILE A 440 -2.79 -19.54 2.76
C ILE A 440 -1.68 -18.65 3.33
N TYR A 441 -0.58 -18.47 2.58
CA TYR A 441 0.47 -17.55 2.97
C TYR A 441 0.10 -16.14 2.51
N TYR A 442 -0.37 -15.31 3.44
CA TYR A 442 -0.42 -13.87 3.25
C TYR A 442 1.00 -13.35 3.36
N ILE A 443 1.44 -12.55 2.39
CA ILE A 443 2.76 -11.90 2.46
C ILE A 443 2.76 -11.03 3.72
N PRO A 444 3.62 -11.30 4.71
CA PRO A 444 3.77 -10.41 5.82
C PRO A 444 4.43 -9.13 5.29
N GLU A 445 3.73 -8.00 5.40
CA GLU A 445 4.28 -6.65 5.21
C GLU A 445 5.24 -6.29 6.36
N GLN A 446 6.19 -7.19 6.69
CA GLN A 446 7.21 -6.98 7.72
C GLN A 446 8.61 -7.30 7.18
N GLY A 447 9.53 -6.34 7.33
CA GLY A 447 10.95 -6.52 7.08
C GLY A 447 11.69 -5.20 6.84
N TYR A 448 13.02 -5.25 6.81
CA TYR A 448 13.97 -4.16 6.53
C TYR A 448 13.80 -3.49 5.14
N ASN A 449 12.69 -3.73 4.44
CA ASN A 449 12.46 -3.32 3.04
C ASN A 449 11.51 -2.12 2.92
N THR A 450 11.53 -1.25 3.91
CA THR A 450 10.86 0.06 3.82
C THR A 450 11.95 1.08 3.52
N TYR A 451 12.10 1.47 2.25
CA TYR A 451 12.98 2.59 1.91
C TYR A 451 12.21 3.90 2.12
N VAL A 452 12.57 4.63 3.17
CA VAL A 452 12.19 6.04 3.31
C VAL A 452 13.07 6.82 2.36
N PHE A 453 12.49 7.39 1.30
CA PHE A 453 13.14 8.53 0.64
C PHE A 453 13.04 9.70 1.63
N VAL A 454 14.20 10.17 2.09
CA VAL A 454 14.31 11.48 2.73
C VAL A 454 14.29 12.54 1.64
#